data_AF-A0AAD6M1L4-F1
#
_entry.id   AF-A0AAD6M1L4-F1
#
_cell.length_a   1.000
_cell.length_b   1.000
_cell.length_c   1.000
_cell.angle_alpha   90.00
_cell.angle_beta   90.00
_cell.angle_gamma   90.00
#
_symmetry.space_group_name_H-M   'P 1'
#
loop_
_entity.id
_entity.type
_entity.pdbx_description
1 polymer ?
#
loop_
_entity_poly.entity_id
_entity_poly.type
_entity_poly.pdbx_seq_one_letter_code
_entity_poly.pdbx_strand_id
1 'polypeptide(L)'
;MAGGRRKKQRFSRIHAFPCGRASFRSEHSLIGGPGFSRIVYCNEPECFEAGLQNYASNYVSTTKYTLATFLPKSLFEQFRRVANFYFLLCAILSFTALSPYSSVSNVVPLVVVIGATMGKEVIEDWRRKKQDIEMNNRKVKVHYGEGVFDHAKWMDLKVGDIVRVEKDEYFPADLILLSSSYDEAICYVETTNLDGETNLKMKQAPDVTSNLHEDSGFQDFKAIIRCEDPNANLYSFVGSLDLGEDQHALMPQQLLLRDSKLRNTDYIYGVVIFTGHDTKVMQNSTAPPSKRSKIEKRMDKEDLEDGRMTRWYLRPDKTTVYYDPDRAPVAAMLHFVTALMLARAKQLQRALTNQIAMIEAASELKINNQFEIGSRVLSCLQLELGDGKSP
;
A
#
# COMPACT_ATOMS: atom_id res chain seq x y z
N MET A 1 47.76 -14.99 41.10
CA MET A 1 46.80 -14.07 40.44
C MET A 1 45.39 -14.47 40.87
N ALA A 2 44.62 -13.50 41.37
CA ALA A 2 43.25 -13.64 41.91
C ALA A 2 42.32 -14.40 40.94
N GLY A 3 41.34 -15.22 41.34
CA GLY A 3 40.53 -15.22 42.56
C GLY A 3 39.19 -14.52 42.31
N GLY A 4 38.07 -15.26 42.22
CA GLY A 4 36.75 -14.67 42.46
C GLY A 4 35.55 -15.20 41.68
N ARG A 5 34.84 -16.18 42.25
CA ARG A 5 33.40 -16.45 42.06
C ARG A 5 32.60 -15.13 42.12
N ARG A 6 31.64 -14.92 41.20
CA ARG A 6 30.61 -13.88 41.34
C ARG A 6 29.21 -14.46 41.49
N LYS A 7 28.51 -13.89 42.48
CA LYS A 7 27.26 -14.28 43.13
C LYS A 7 26.03 -14.08 42.26
N LYS A 8 25.00 -14.90 42.51
CA LYS A 8 23.58 -14.59 42.25
C LYS A 8 23.17 -13.30 42.95
N GLN A 9 22.42 -12.44 42.26
CA GLN A 9 21.45 -11.54 42.90
C GLN A 9 20.17 -11.47 42.08
N ARG A 10 19.08 -11.87 42.73
CA ARG A 10 17.68 -11.65 42.34
C ARG A 10 17.32 -10.28 42.91
N PHE A 11 16.77 -9.37 42.12
CA PHE A 11 16.05 -8.21 42.64
C PHE A 11 14.80 -7.96 41.80
N SER A 12 13.68 -8.40 42.35
CA SER A 12 12.35 -7.87 42.15
C SER A 12 12.32 -6.40 42.58
N ARG A 13 11.94 -5.48 41.71
CA ARG A 13 11.37 -4.19 42.10
C ARG A 13 10.26 -3.80 41.14
N ILE A 14 9.07 -3.86 41.71
CA ILE A 14 7.79 -3.38 41.21
C ILE A 14 7.92 -1.86 41.10
N HIS A 15 7.81 -1.31 39.89
CA HIS A 15 7.59 0.13 39.73
C HIS A 15 6.09 0.37 39.70
N ALA A 16 5.60 0.94 40.80
CA ALA A 16 4.31 1.61 40.85
C ALA A 16 4.28 2.72 39.81
N PHE A 17 3.23 2.77 39.00
CA PHE A 17 2.92 3.87 38.11
C PHE A 17 2.48 5.07 38.95
N PRO A 18 3.18 6.22 38.95
CA PRO A 18 2.54 7.49 39.25
C PRO A 18 1.83 7.97 37.99
N CYS A 19 0.52 8.16 38.09
CA CYS A 19 -0.34 8.80 37.11
C CYS A 19 0.26 10.16 36.70
N GLY A 20 0.86 10.21 35.50
CA GLY A 20 1.61 11.37 35.00
C GLY A 20 0.73 12.32 34.20
N ARG A 21 0.09 13.27 34.88
CA ARG A 21 -0.63 14.40 34.25
C ARG A 21 0.31 15.53 33.77
N ALA A 22 1.63 15.30 33.73
CA ALA A 22 2.65 16.34 33.57
C ALA A 22 3.38 16.37 32.22
N SER A 23 3.16 15.41 31.31
CA SER A 23 3.81 15.40 29.97
C SER A 23 2.99 16.12 28.87
N PHE A 24 1.68 16.26 29.07
CA PHE A 24 0.75 16.64 28.00
C PHE A 24 0.87 18.13 27.58
N ARG A 25 1.14 19.05 28.52
CA ARG A 25 1.27 20.49 28.20
C ARG A 25 2.50 20.83 27.32
N SER A 26 3.52 19.98 27.30
CA SER A 26 4.77 20.23 26.57
C SER A 26 4.58 20.15 25.05
N GLU A 27 3.81 19.18 24.56
CA GLU A 27 3.71 18.90 23.12
C GLU A 27 2.71 19.85 22.43
N HIS A 28 1.63 20.26 23.10
CA HIS A 28 0.70 21.25 22.56
C HIS A 28 1.30 22.66 22.41
N SER A 29 2.44 22.93 23.07
CA SER A 29 3.19 24.19 22.86
C SER A 29 3.90 24.26 21.49
N LEU A 30 3.96 23.14 20.76
CA LEU A 30 4.58 23.05 19.44
C LEU A 30 3.65 23.49 18.31
N ILE A 31 2.35 23.68 18.58
CA ILE A 31 1.36 24.12 17.59
C ILE A 31 1.76 25.49 17.02
N GLY A 32 1.89 25.58 15.70
CA GLY A 32 2.43 26.76 14.99
C GLY A 32 3.95 26.71 14.75
N GLY A 33 4.63 25.68 15.25
CA GLY A 33 6.05 25.39 14.97
C GLY A 33 6.25 24.49 13.73
N PRO A 34 7.51 24.24 13.34
CA PRO A 34 7.83 23.34 12.23
C PRO A 34 7.34 21.92 12.52
N GLY A 35 6.52 21.34 11.63
CA GLY A 35 5.89 20.04 11.84
C GLY A 35 4.48 20.10 12.46
N PHE A 36 4.01 21.27 12.87
CA PHE A 36 2.68 21.49 13.47
C PHE A 36 1.99 22.72 12.91
N SER A 37 1.97 22.82 11.58
CA SER A 37 1.57 24.02 10.86
C SER A 37 0.17 23.94 10.25
N ARG A 38 -0.47 22.77 10.28
CA ARG A 38 -1.76 22.55 9.63
C ARG A 38 -2.89 23.22 10.41
N ILE A 39 -3.71 24.01 9.72
CA ILE A 39 -4.86 24.72 10.27
C ILE A 39 -6.06 24.37 9.42
N VAL A 40 -7.10 23.80 10.00
CA VAL A 40 -8.31 23.35 9.33
C VAL A 40 -9.47 24.22 9.76
N TYR A 41 -10.11 24.89 8.81
CA TYR A 41 -11.30 25.69 9.05
C TYR A 41 -12.53 24.81 8.81
N CYS A 42 -13.31 24.55 9.86
CA CYS A 42 -14.48 23.70 9.79
C CYS A 42 -15.67 24.50 9.25
N ASN A 43 -16.37 23.94 8.26
CA ASN A 43 -17.63 24.52 7.73
C ASN A 43 -17.48 25.93 7.12
N GLU A 44 -16.28 26.30 6.68
CA GLU A 44 -16.00 27.58 6.01
C GLU A 44 -15.37 27.38 4.63
N PRO A 45 -16.13 26.88 3.63
CA PRO A 45 -15.61 26.57 2.30
C PRO A 45 -15.16 27.82 1.51
N GLU A 46 -15.66 29.01 1.88
CA GLU A 46 -15.33 30.29 1.24
C GLU A 46 -14.19 31.05 1.92
N CYS A 47 -13.61 30.51 3.00
CA CYS A 47 -12.50 31.17 3.67
C CYS A 47 -11.28 31.22 2.74
N PHE A 48 -10.84 32.44 2.40
CA PHE A 48 -9.69 32.67 1.53
C PHE A 48 -8.42 31.99 2.06
N GLU A 49 -8.26 31.93 3.39
CA GLU A 49 -7.15 31.27 4.07
C GLU A 49 -7.16 29.74 3.89
N ALA A 50 -8.34 29.12 3.84
CA ALA A 50 -8.48 27.69 3.55
C ALA A 50 -8.11 27.37 2.10
N GLY A 51 -8.44 28.26 1.15
CA GLY A 51 -8.07 28.12 -0.26
C GLY A 51 -6.56 28.25 -0.53
N LEU A 52 -5.84 28.99 0.32
CA LEU A 52 -4.39 29.19 0.21
C LEU A 52 -3.57 27.93 0.58
N GLN A 53 -4.13 27.05 1.42
CA GLN A 53 -3.38 25.91 1.97
C GLN A 53 -3.25 24.71 1.03
N ASN A 54 -3.88 24.74 -0.16
CA ASN A 54 -3.71 23.76 -1.26
C ASN A 54 -3.58 22.30 -0.79
N TYR A 55 -4.53 21.84 0.04
CA TYR A 55 -4.53 20.47 0.55
C TYR A 55 -4.72 19.43 -0.55
N ALA A 56 -4.17 18.23 -0.33
CA ALA A 56 -4.29 17.12 -1.25
C ALA A 56 -5.77 16.69 -1.42
N SER A 57 -6.14 16.29 -2.65
CA SER A 57 -7.43 15.67 -2.93
C SER A 57 -7.58 14.34 -2.15
N ASN A 58 -8.81 13.97 -1.78
CA ASN A 58 -9.09 12.68 -1.17
C ASN A 58 -9.06 11.49 -2.15
N TYR A 59 -8.76 11.74 -3.44
CA TYR A 59 -8.53 10.70 -4.44
C TYR A 59 -7.27 9.89 -4.11
N VAL A 60 -7.45 8.57 -3.98
CA VAL A 60 -6.34 7.62 -3.74
C VAL A 60 -6.13 6.75 -4.98
N SER A 61 -4.87 6.60 -5.39
CA SER A 61 -4.47 5.67 -6.44
C SER A 61 -3.33 4.77 -5.99
N THR A 62 -3.54 3.45 -6.12
CA THR A 62 -2.56 2.40 -5.81
C THR A 62 -2.00 1.74 -7.08
N THR A 63 -2.36 2.25 -8.25
CA THR A 63 -1.87 1.76 -9.54
C THR A 63 -0.41 2.13 -9.74
N LYS A 64 0.38 1.17 -10.22
CA LYS A 64 1.80 1.38 -10.48
C LYS A 64 2.05 2.11 -11.80
N TYR A 65 1.17 1.90 -12.78
CA TYR A 65 1.34 2.40 -14.12
C TYR A 65 0.19 3.31 -14.54
N THR A 66 0.53 4.39 -15.24
CA THR A 66 -0.42 5.12 -16.08
C THR A 66 -0.40 4.51 -17.48
N LEU A 67 -1.45 4.73 -18.29
CA LEU A 67 -1.50 4.21 -19.67
C LEU A 67 -0.25 4.57 -20.48
N ALA A 68 0.29 5.79 -20.31
CA ALA A 68 1.50 6.24 -20.99
C ALA A 68 2.79 5.66 -20.38
N THR A 69 2.85 5.44 -19.07
CA THR A 69 4.06 4.96 -18.40
C THR A 69 4.15 3.44 -18.34
N PHE A 70 3.07 2.72 -18.65
CA PHE A 70 3.01 1.25 -18.61
C PHE A 70 4.07 0.61 -19.49
N LEU A 71 4.07 0.91 -20.80
CA LEU A 71 5.01 0.29 -21.75
C LEU A 71 6.48 0.56 -21.38
N PRO A 72 6.96 1.82 -21.22
CA PRO A 72 8.37 2.06 -20.97
C PRO A 72 8.83 1.51 -19.60
N LYS A 73 8.01 1.65 -18.54
CA LYS A 73 8.40 1.14 -17.21
C LYS A 73 8.34 -0.38 -17.14
N SER A 74 7.28 -1.01 -17.68
CA SER A 74 7.16 -2.46 -17.66
C SER A 74 8.26 -3.12 -18.50
N LEU A 75 8.55 -2.60 -19.70
CA LEU A 75 9.67 -3.09 -20.53
C LEU A 75 11.02 -2.93 -19.81
N PHE A 76 11.28 -1.78 -19.20
CA PHE A 76 12.49 -1.56 -18.43
C PHE A 76 12.65 -2.59 -17.30
N GLU A 77 11.57 -2.90 -16.59
CA GLU A 77 11.59 -3.91 -15.53
C GLU A 77 11.81 -5.34 -16.05
N GLN A 78 11.21 -5.67 -17.20
CA GLN A 78 11.43 -6.97 -17.84
C GLN A 78 12.88 -7.12 -18.30
N PHE A 79 13.50 -6.10 -18.90
CA PHE A 79 14.89 -6.17 -19.36
C PHE A 79 15.95 -6.00 -18.26
N ARG A 80 15.54 -5.59 -17.06
CA ARG A 80 16.40 -5.68 -15.86
C ARG A 80 16.65 -7.15 -15.43
N ARG A 81 16.00 -8.14 -16.05
CA ARG A 81 16.24 -9.57 -15.81
C ARG A 81 17.37 -10.03 -16.73
N VAL A 82 18.41 -10.65 -16.17
CA VAL A 82 19.62 -11.07 -16.92
C VAL A 82 19.24 -11.99 -18.08
N ALA A 83 18.30 -12.91 -17.86
CA ALA A 83 17.80 -13.81 -18.90
C ALA A 83 17.12 -13.08 -20.06
N ASN A 84 16.26 -12.08 -19.79
CA ASN A 84 15.57 -11.33 -20.83
C ASN A 84 16.54 -10.45 -21.63
N PHE A 85 17.55 -9.88 -20.96
CA PHE A 85 18.62 -9.15 -21.63
C PHE A 85 19.48 -10.07 -22.52
N TYR A 86 19.81 -11.28 -22.06
CA TYR A 86 20.48 -12.29 -22.87
C TYR A 86 19.67 -12.66 -24.13
N PHE A 87 18.37 -12.94 -23.99
CA PHE A 87 17.52 -13.25 -25.13
C PHE A 87 17.38 -12.07 -26.10
N LEU A 88 17.40 -10.83 -25.59
CA LEU A 88 17.41 -9.63 -26.43
C LEU A 88 18.69 -9.56 -27.26
N LEU A 89 19.86 -9.79 -26.67
CA LEU A 89 21.13 -9.83 -27.40
C LEU A 89 21.14 -10.95 -28.46
N CYS A 90 20.67 -12.15 -28.11
CA CYS A 90 20.54 -13.25 -29.07
C CYS A 90 19.57 -12.91 -30.21
N ALA A 91 18.46 -12.22 -29.93
CA ALA A 91 17.52 -11.74 -30.93
C ALA A 91 18.16 -10.71 -31.87
N ILE A 92 18.93 -9.76 -31.35
CA ILE A 92 19.65 -8.76 -32.17
C ILE A 92 20.71 -9.43 -33.04
N LEU A 93 21.54 -10.31 -32.45
CA LEU A 93 22.59 -11.03 -33.17
C LEU A 93 22.03 -11.98 -34.24
N SER A 94 20.77 -12.42 -34.09
CA SER A 94 20.11 -13.29 -35.07
C SER A 94 19.81 -12.64 -36.41
N PHE A 95 19.91 -11.31 -36.53
CA PHE A 95 19.79 -10.59 -37.81
C PHE A 95 21.12 -10.50 -38.57
N THR A 96 22.21 -10.97 -37.97
CA THR A 96 23.52 -11.02 -38.62
C THR A 96 23.75 -12.39 -39.26
N ALA A 97 24.62 -12.46 -40.27
CA ALA A 97 25.01 -13.71 -40.94
C ALA A 97 25.73 -14.73 -40.02
N LEU A 98 25.98 -14.35 -38.76
CA LEU A 98 26.68 -15.15 -37.76
C LEU A 98 25.75 -16.09 -37.00
N SER A 99 24.44 -15.95 -37.18
CA SER A 99 23.48 -16.74 -36.42
C SER A 99 23.28 -18.13 -37.03
N PRO A 100 23.43 -19.21 -36.23
CA PRO A 100 23.11 -20.56 -36.69
C PRO A 100 21.59 -20.83 -36.74
N TYR A 101 20.76 -19.90 -36.23
CA TYR A 101 19.30 -20.03 -36.14
C TYR A 101 18.61 -18.89 -36.89
N SER A 102 17.38 -19.15 -37.37
CA SER A 102 16.57 -18.11 -38.00
C SER A 102 16.22 -16.99 -37.00
N SER A 103 16.14 -15.76 -37.49
CA SER A 103 15.78 -14.60 -36.66
C SER A 103 14.38 -14.76 -36.05
N VAL A 104 13.45 -15.36 -36.80
CA VAL A 104 12.10 -15.71 -36.34
C VAL A 104 12.15 -16.64 -35.13
N SER A 105 13.00 -17.68 -35.16
CA SER A 105 13.15 -18.60 -34.04
C SER A 105 13.60 -17.88 -32.77
N ASN A 106 14.48 -16.87 -32.86
CA ASN A 106 15.00 -16.14 -31.70
C ASN A 106 14.02 -15.07 -31.17
N VAL A 107 13.37 -14.33 -32.06
CA VAL A 107 12.49 -13.21 -31.69
C VAL A 107 11.15 -13.70 -31.12
N VAL A 108 10.53 -14.71 -31.74
CA VAL A 108 9.16 -15.14 -31.38
C VAL A 108 9.06 -15.57 -29.90
N PRO A 109 9.91 -16.46 -29.36
CA PRO A 109 9.82 -16.86 -27.96
C PRO A 109 10.05 -15.70 -26.98
N LEU A 110 10.96 -14.77 -27.31
CA LEU A 110 11.21 -13.58 -26.49
C LEU A 110 9.96 -12.71 -26.43
N VAL A 111 9.34 -12.43 -27.58
CA VAL A 111 8.12 -11.63 -27.66
C VAL A 111 6.97 -12.30 -26.92
N VAL A 112 6.80 -13.61 -27.05
CA VAL A 112 5.75 -14.36 -26.35
C VAL A 112 5.95 -14.31 -24.83
N VAL A 113 7.19 -14.54 -24.35
CA VAL A 113 7.48 -14.52 -22.90
C VAL A 113 7.28 -13.12 -22.32
N ILE A 114 7.83 -12.08 -22.97
CA ILE A 114 7.69 -10.69 -22.51
C ILE A 114 6.24 -10.24 -22.60
N GLY A 115 5.53 -10.61 -23.67
CA GLY A 115 4.11 -10.31 -23.85
C GLY A 115 3.26 -10.96 -22.77
N ALA A 116 3.52 -12.23 -22.41
CA ALA A 116 2.81 -12.92 -21.34
C ALA A 116 3.06 -12.29 -19.96
N THR A 117 4.30 -11.91 -19.64
CA THR A 117 4.63 -11.27 -18.36
C THR A 117 4.04 -9.87 -18.25
N MET A 118 4.13 -9.07 -19.32
CA MET A 118 3.50 -7.76 -19.39
C MET A 118 1.96 -7.88 -19.31
N GLY A 119 1.36 -8.85 -19.99
CA GLY A 119 -0.08 -9.11 -19.93
C GLY A 119 -0.56 -9.43 -18.51
N LYS A 120 0.21 -10.23 -17.76
CA LYS A 120 -0.05 -10.48 -16.34
C LYS A 120 0.00 -9.18 -15.51
N GLU A 121 1.02 -8.34 -15.72
CA GLU A 121 1.13 -7.05 -15.02
C GLU A 121 -0.06 -6.13 -15.30
N VAL A 122 -0.55 -6.09 -16.56
CA VAL A 122 -1.77 -5.33 -16.91
C VAL A 122 -2.98 -5.82 -16.12
N ILE A 123 -3.19 -7.14 -16.04
CA ILE A 123 -4.34 -7.72 -15.32
C ILE A 123 -4.26 -7.37 -13.83
N GLU A 124 -3.07 -7.46 -13.23
CA GLU A 124 -2.85 -7.11 -11.82
C GLU A 124 -3.11 -5.62 -11.55
N ASP A 125 -2.58 -4.73 -12.40
CA ASP A 125 -2.74 -3.28 -12.21
C ASP A 125 -4.18 -2.82 -12.51
N TRP A 126 -4.86 -3.45 -13.47
CA TRP A 126 -6.28 -3.19 -13.72
C TRP A 126 -7.15 -3.62 -12.53
N ARG A 127 -6.83 -4.74 -11.87
CA ARG A 127 -7.54 -5.16 -10.66
C ARG A 127 -7.40 -4.11 -9.54
N ARG A 128 -6.19 -3.56 -9.34
CA ARG A 128 -5.99 -2.45 -8.38
C ARG A 128 -6.79 -1.22 -8.78
N LYS A 129 -6.73 -0.83 -10.05
CA LYS A 129 -7.53 0.30 -10.57
C LYS A 129 -9.03 0.11 -10.30
N LYS A 130 -9.57 -1.10 -10.47
CA LYS A 130 -10.97 -1.40 -10.17
C LYS A 130 -11.28 -1.17 -8.69
N GLN A 131 -10.40 -1.62 -7.79
CA GLN A 131 -10.55 -1.41 -6.34
C GLN A 131 -10.45 0.07 -5.98
N ASP A 132 -9.50 0.80 -6.54
CA ASP A 132 -9.37 2.25 -6.34
C ASP A 132 -10.63 2.99 -6.81
N ILE A 133 -11.18 2.63 -7.98
CA ILE A 133 -12.43 3.23 -8.50
C ILE A 133 -13.59 2.95 -7.55
N GLU A 134 -13.71 1.71 -7.06
CA GLU A 134 -14.76 1.33 -6.12
C GLU A 134 -14.66 2.14 -4.82
N MET A 135 -13.48 2.24 -4.22
CA MET A 135 -13.23 3.01 -3.00
C MET A 135 -13.51 4.50 -3.17
N ASN A 136 -12.98 5.11 -4.23
CA ASN A 136 -13.13 6.55 -4.49
C ASN A 136 -14.59 6.95 -4.79
N ASN A 137 -15.42 6.03 -5.30
CA ASN A 137 -16.84 6.26 -5.57
C ASN A 137 -17.78 5.86 -4.43
N ARG A 138 -17.26 5.37 -3.29
CA ARG A 138 -18.07 5.20 -2.08
C ARG A 138 -18.65 6.54 -1.66
N LYS A 139 -19.81 6.50 -1.01
CA LYS A 139 -20.52 7.69 -0.58
C LYS A 139 -20.40 7.86 0.93
N VAL A 140 -20.51 9.10 1.38
CA VAL A 140 -20.66 9.48 2.78
C VAL A 140 -21.53 10.74 2.85
N LYS A 141 -22.22 10.95 3.95
CA LYS A 141 -23.00 12.17 4.16
C LYS A 141 -22.08 13.32 4.55
N VAL A 142 -22.18 14.44 3.85
CA VAL A 142 -21.36 15.65 4.04
C VAL A 142 -22.29 16.83 4.26
N HIS A 143 -21.91 17.70 5.19
CA HIS A 143 -22.61 18.95 5.46
C HIS A 143 -22.36 19.96 4.33
N TYR A 144 -23.43 20.47 3.72
CA TYR A 144 -23.36 21.49 2.65
C TYR A 144 -23.81 22.89 3.09
N GLY A 145 -24.07 23.08 4.39
CA GLY A 145 -24.65 24.32 4.94
C GLY A 145 -26.10 24.13 5.37
N GLU A 146 -26.61 25.09 6.15
CA GLU A 146 -28.00 25.12 6.62
C GLU A 146 -28.46 23.86 7.40
N GLY A 147 -27.50 23.12 7.99
CA GLY A 147 -27.79 21.87 8.71
C GLY A 147 -28.14 20.69 7.80
N VAL A 148 -27.91 20.79 6.49
CA VAL A 148 -28.28 19.74 5.51
C VAL A 148 -27.07 18.85 5.20
N PHE A 149 -27.28 17.54 5.38
CA PHE A 149 -26.31 16.51 5.01
C PHE A 149 -26.76 15.77 3.74
N ASP A 150 -25.93 15.80 2.71
CA ASP A 150 -26.16 15.07 1.45
C ASP A 150 -24.98 14.16 1.09
N HIS A 151 -25.21 13.22 0.20
CA HIS A 151 -24.23 12.20 -0.15
C HIS A 151 -23.19 12.74 -1.12
N ALA A 152 -21.95 12.83 -0.68
CA ALA A 152 -20.79 13.09 -1.53
C ALA A 152 -20.02 11.79 -1.79
N LYS A 153 -19.26 11.74 -2.88
CA LYS A 153 -18.29 10.66 -3.09
C LYS A 153 -17.05 10.92 -2.24
N TRP A 154 -16.38 9.84 -1.83
CA TRP A 154 -15.15 9.93 -1.06
C TRP A 154 -14.08 10.78 -1.76
N MET A 155 -13.93 10.65 -3.07
CA MET A 155 -12.94 11.44 -3.83
C MET A 155 -13.19 12.95 -3.84
N ASP A 156 -14.42 13.38 -3.58
CA ASP A 156 -14.83 14.79 -3.61
C ASP A 156 -14.68 15.48 -2.24
N LEU A 157 -14.37 14.72 -1.19
CA LEU A 157 -14.16 15.25 0.16
C LEU A 157 -12.93 16.16 0.24
N LYS A 158 -13.08 17.23 1.02
CA LYS A 158 -12.05 18.21 1.29
C LYS A 158 -11.78 18.31 2.79
N VAL A 159 -10.63 18.87 3.11
CA VAL A 159 -10.23 19.17 4.48
C VAL A 159 -11.15 20.28 5.03
N GLY A 160 -11.67 20.08 6.24
CA GLY A 160 -12.65 20.99 6.86
C GLY A 160 -14.12 20.59 6.64
N ASP A 161 -14.39 19.64 5.74
CA ASP A 161 -15.73 19.10 5.55
C ASP A 161 -16.19 18.35 6.81
N ILE A 162 -17.44 18.59 7.21
CA ILE A 162 -18.09 17.84 8.28
C ILE A 162 -18.82 16.68 7.65
N VAL A 163 -18.49 15.47 8.10
CA VAL A 163 -19.06 14.23 7.60
C VAL A 163 -19.85 13.52 8.68
N ARG A 164 -20.97 12.94 8.27
CA ARG A 164 -21.77 12.03 9.07
C ARG A 164 -21.53 10.62 8.56
N VAL A 165 -21.01 9.75 9.41
CA VAL A 165 -20.70 8.36 9.07
C VAL A 165 -21.69 7.46 9.79
N GLU A 166 -22.35 6.58 9.05
CA GLU A 166 -23.36 5.67 9.60
C GLU A 166 -22.74 4.37 10.12
N LYS A 167 -23.55 3.64 10.90
CA LYS A 167 -23.19 2.33 11.42
C LYS A 167 -22.71 1.40 10.31
N ASP A 168 -21.64 0.67 10.59
CA ASP A 168 -21.02 -0.29 9.67
C ASP A 168 -20.44 0.32 8.38
N GLU A 169 -20.26 1.64 8.33
CA GLU A 169 -19.50 2.31 7.28
C GLU A 169 -18.02 2.47 7.62
N TYR A 170 -17.21 2.65 6.59
CA TYR A 170 -15.78 2.93 6.72
C TYR A 170 -15.53 4.44 6.75
N PHE A 171 -14.53 4.87 7.51
CA PHE A 171 -14.13 6.27 7.51
C PHE A 171 -13.43 6.64 6.19
N PRO A 172 -13.89 7.69 5.49
CA PRO A 172 -13.41 8.06 4.15
C PRO A 172 -12.06 8.78 4.15
N ALA A 173 -11.64 9.29 5.31
CA ALA A 173 -10.47 10.13 5.51
C ALA A 173 -10.08 10.04 7.00
N ASP A 174 -9.00 10.72 7.41
CA ASP A 174 -8.74 10.86 8.84
C ASP A 174 -9.65 11.97 9.39
N LEU A 175 -10.43 11.62 10.41
CA LEU A 175 -11.44 12.49 11.00
C LEU A 175 -11.13 12.80 12.46
N ILE A 176 -11.51 13.98 12.91
CA ILE A 176 -11.66 14.27 14.34
C ILE A 176 -13.13 14.09 14.71
N LEU A 177 -13.37 13.23 15.69
CA LEU A 177 -14.70 12.96 16.24
C LEU A 177 -15.22 14.21 16.96
N LEU A 178 -16.39 14.71 16.52
CA LEU A 178 -17.08 15.85 17.13
C LEU A 178 -18.17 15.38 18.09
N SER A 179 -19.00 14.44 17.65
CA SER A 179 -20.03 13.83 18.49
C SER A 179 -20.40 12.44 17.97
N SER A 180 -21.14 11.69 18.78
CA SER A 180 -21.70 10.40 18.38
C SER A 180 -23.19 10.33 18.72
N SER A 181 -23.82 9.24 18.31
CA SER A 181 -25.20 8.91 18.67
C SER A 181 -25.41 8.66 20.18
N TYR A 182 -24.35 8.49 20.97
CA TYR A 182 -24.44 8.29 22.42
C TYR A 182 -24.26 9.59 23.19
N ASP A 183 -24.94 9.73 24.32
CA ASP A 183 -24.88 10.92 25.19
C ASP A 183 -23.46 11.21 25.71
N GLU A 184 -22.65 10.16 25.93
CA GLU A 184 -21.25 10.29 26.35
C GLU A 184 -20.29 10.61 25.18
N ALA A 185 -20.82 10.81 23.97
CA ALA A 185 -20.08 11.05 22.73
C ALA A 185 -18.97 10.01 22.45
N ILE A 186 -19.23 8.76 22.83
CA ILE A 186 -18.34 7.61 22.59
C ILE A 186 -18.68 6.92 21.27
N CYS A 187 -17.69 6.31 20.63
CA CYS A 187 -17.92 5.40 19.49
C CYS A 187 -16.95 4.23 19.51
N TYR A 188 -17.31 3.15 18.82
CA TYR A 188 -16.47 1.96 18.70
C TYR A 188 -15.94 1.80 17.27
N VAL A 189 -14.64 1.60 17.16
CA VAL A 189 -13.92 1.52 15.89
C VAL A 189 -13.26 0.16 15.75
N GLU A 190 -13.49 -0.49 14.62
CA GLU A 190 -12.79 -1.70 14.21
C GLU A 190 -11.59 -1.31 13.32
N THR A 191 -10.36 -1.68 13.72
CA THR A 191 -9.12 -1.38 12.99
C THR A 191 -8.49 -2.61 12.32
N THR A 192 -9.28 -3.67 12.08
CA THR A 192 -8.82 -4.93 11.45
C THR A 192 -8.06 -4.72 10.14
N ASN A 193 -8.41 -3.69 9.37
CA ASN A 193 -7.74 -3.33 8.11
C ASN A 193 -6.34 -2.70 8.29
N LEU A 194 -6.04 -2.15 9.47
CA LEU A 194 -4.80 -1.38 9.72
C LEU A 194 -3.75 -2.20 10.47
N ASP A 195 -4.13 -2.80 11.60
CA ASP A 195 -3.22 -3.54 12.49
C ASP A 195 -3.61 -5.02 12.67
N GLY A 196 -4.73 -5.46 12.09
CA GLY A 196 -5.22 -6.82 12.23
C GLY A 196 -5.80 -7.13 13.62
N GLU A 197 -5.98 -6.12 14.48
CA GLU A 197 -6.62 -6.29 15.78
C GLU A 197 -8.14 -6.42 15.59
N THR A 198 -8.72 -7.48 16.15
CA THR A 198 -10.17 -7.74 16.08
C THR A 198 -10.96 -7.05 17.19
N ASN A 199 -10.27 -6.48 18.16
CA ASN A 199 -10.92 -5.81 19.28
C ASN A 199 -11.41 -4.43 18.86
N LEU A 200 -12.62 -4.09 19.30
CA LEU A 200 -13.17 -2.75 19.09
C LEU A 200 -12.44 -1.76 20.00
N LYS A 201 -12.00 -0.65 19.42
CA LYS A 201 -11.37 0.46 20.14
C LYS A 201 -12.43 1.51 20.45
N MET A 202 -12.58 1.82 21.73
CA MET A 202 -13.41 2.94 22.18
C MET A 202 -12.69 4.26 21.83
N LYS A 203 -13.43 5.18 21.23
CA LYS A 203 -13.04 6.55 20.90
C LYS A 203 -14.05 7.50 21.54
N GLN A 204 -13.61 8.68 21.95
CA GLN A 204 -14.45 9.63 22.68
C GLN A 204 -14.23 11.03 22.11
N ALA A 205 -15.32 11.76 21.88
CA ALA A 205 -15.28 13.12 21.37
C ALA A 205 -14.85 14.11 22.47
N PRO A 206 -14.47 15.36 22.12
CA PRO A 206 -14.35 16.44 23.09
C PRO A 206 -15.69 16.69 23.82
N ASP A 207 -15.65 16.90 25.14
CA ASP A 207 -16.85 17.20 25.94
C ASP A 207 -17.58 18.47 25.47
N VAL A 208 -16.88 19.37 24.79
CA VAL A 208 -17.42 20.65 24.31
C VAL A 208 -18.36 20.46 23.12
N THR A 209 -18.14 19.42 22.32
CA THR A 209 -18.90 19.14 21.09
C THR A 209 -19.89 17.99 21.27
N SER A 210 -19.97 17.41 22.48
CA SER A 210 -20.85 16.26 22.77
C SER A 210 -22.33 16.54 22.52
N ASN A 211 -22.78 17.77 22.78
CA ASN A 211 -24.19 18.18 22.64
C ASN A 211 -24.72 18.22 21.19
N LEU A 212 -23.84 18.04 20.19
CA LEU A 212 -24.20 18.11 18.76
C LEU A 212 -24.80 16.77 18.27
N HIS A 213 -26.01 16.44 18.70
CA HIS A 213 -26.66 15.16 18.32
C HIS A 213 -27.49 15.25 17.03
N GLU A 214 -27.98 16.43 16.69
CA GLU A 214 -28.86 16.65 15.53
C GLU A 214 -28.14 17.33 14.37
N ASP A 215 -28.54 16.99 13.14
CA ASP A 215 -28.03 17.59 11.90
C ASP A 215 -28.17 19.14 11.91
N SER A 216 -29.22 19.66 12.55
CA SER A 216 -29.51 21.09 12.74
C SER A 216 -28.43 21.83 13.57
N GLY A 217 -27.78 21.13 14.50
CA GLY A 217 -26.73 21.71 15.34
C GLY A 217 -25.49 22.15 14.57
N PHE A 218 -25.34 21.70 13.32
CA PHE A 218 -24.21 22.05 12.45
C PHE A 218 -24.47 23.27 11.55
N GLN A 219 -25.67 23.87 11.60
CA GLN A 219 -26.00 25.06 10.81
C GLN A 219 -25.03 26.22 11.10
N ASP A 220 -24.82 26.54 12.37
CA ASP A 220 -23.94 27.63 12.82
C ASP A 220 -22.60 27.13 13.39
N PHE A 221 -22.32 25.83 13.30
CA PHE A 221 -21.11 25.27 13.88
C PHE A 221 -19.88 25.71 13.08
N LYS A 222 -18.98 26.41 13.76
CA LYS A 222 -17.70 26.89 13.25
C LYS A 222 -16.61 26.58 14.26
N ALA A 223 -15.49 26.04 13.76
CA ALA A 223 -14.34 25.71 14.58
C ALA A 223 -13.07 25.80 13.76
N ILE A 224 -11.95 26.05 14.44
CA ILE A 224 -10.63 26.02 13.82
C ILE A 224 -9.83 24.91 14.50
N ILE A 225 -9.31 23.96 13.74
CA ILE A 225 -8.46 22.89 14.27
C ILE A 225 -7.03 23.17 13.86
N ARG A 226 -6.12 23.24 14.84
CA ARG A 226 -4.67 23.36 14.60
C ARG A 226 -4.02 22.04 14.94
N CYS A 227 -3.27 21.43 14.03
CA CYS A 227 -2.72 20.09 14.25
C CYS A 227 -1.33 19.89 13.66
N GLU A 228 -0.74 18.76 14.01
CA GLU A 228 0.49 18.26 13.41
C GLU A 228 0.40 18.10 11.89
N ASP A 229 1.54 18.22 11.21
CA ASP A 229 1.65 17.92 9.78
C ASP A 229 1.48 16.40 9.54
N PRO A 230 1.09 15.98 8.31
CA PRO A 230 0.90 14.57 7.96
C PRO A 230 2.11 13.72 8.33
N ASN A 231 1.88 12.64 9.09
CA ASN A 231 2.93 11.73 9.54
C ASN A 231 2.44 10.28 9.58
N ALA A 232 3.37 9.33 9.62
CA ALA A 232 3.08 7.90 9.63
C ALA A 232 2.77 7.33 11.03
N ASN A 233 2.74 8.12 12.11
CA ASN A 233 2.49 7.58 13.44
C ASN A 233 0.99 7.43 13.70
N LEU A 234 0.47 6.19 13.69
CA LEU A 234 -0.95 5.88 13.85
C LEU A 234 -1.49 6.13 15.27
N TYR A 235 -0.62 6.16 16.29
CA TYR A 235 -1.03 6.20 17.70
C TYR A 235 -0.82 7.55 18.37
N SER A 236 -0.06 8.46 17.75
CA SER A 236 0.08 9.83 18.21
C SER A 236 -0.78 10.78 17.39
N PHE A 237 -1.33 11.77 18.07
CA PHE A 237 -1.96 12.91 17.46
C PHE A 237 -1.88 14.08 18.42
N VAL A 238 -1.41 15.21 17.92
CA VAL A 238 -1.35 16.47 18.66
C VAL A 238 -2.12 17.51 17.87
N GLY A 239 -3.09 18.14 18.53
CA GLY A 239 -3.81 19.28 17.97
C GLY A 239 -4.58 20.06 19.01
N SER A 240 -5.13 21.19 18.62
CA SER A 240 -6.11 21.96 19.38
C SER A 240 -7.34 22.22 18.54
N LEU A 241 -8.48 22.21 19.20
CA LEU A 241 -9.77 22.64 18.68
C LEU A 241 -10.08 24.00 19.30
N ASP A 242 -10.14 25.02 18.46
CA ASP A 242 -10.45 26.39 18.84
C ASP A 242 -11.95 26.63 18.50
N LEU A 243 -12.76 26.81 19.53
CA LEU A 243 -14.20 27.09 19.44
C LEU A 243 -14.44 28.51 19.97
N GLY A 244 -14.54 29.48 19.06
CA GLY A 244 -14.59 30.90 19.45
C GLY A 244 -13.28 31.34 20.09
N GLU A 245 -13.32 31.75 21.35
CA GLU A 245 -12.13 32.16 22.12
C GLU A 245 -11.50 31.02 22.95
N ASP A 246 -12.20 29.89 23.09
CA ASP A 246 -11.77 28.77 23.92
C ASP A 246 -10.95 27.75 23.12
N GLN A 247 -9.75 27.45 23.61
CA GLN A 247 -8.85 26.47 23.02
C GLN A 247 -8.87 25.16 23.81
N HIS A 248 -9.20 24.06 23.14
CA HIS A 248 -9.27 22.72 23.72
C HIS A 248 -8.22 21.81 23.10
N ALA A 249 -7.40 21.17 23.93
CA ALA A 249 -6.39 20.22 23.46
C ALA A 249 -7.04 18.92 22.98
N LEU A 250 -6.68 18.48 21.77
CA LEU A 250 -7.13 17.22 21.19
C LEU A 250 -6.22 16.05 21.61
N MET A 251 -6.83 14.89 21.84
CA MET A 251 -6.18 13.65 22.22
C MET A 251 -6.25 12.61 21.09
N PRO A 252 -5.33 11.62 21.03
CA PRO A 252 -5.40 10.52 20.07
C PRO A 252 -6.70 9.69 20.10
N GLN A 253 -7.43 9.74 21.21
CA GLN A 253 -8.74 9.11 21.38
C GLN A 253 -9.85 9.78 20.54
N GLN A 254 -9.63 10.99 20.05
CA GLN A 254 -10.57 11.73 19.19
C GLN A 254 -10.28 11.53 17.70
N LEU A 255 -9.11 10.97 17.35
CA LEU A 255 -8.72 10.70 15.98
C LEU A 255 -9.31 9.37 15.47
N LEU A 256 -9.99 9.44 14.33
CA LEU A 256 -10.52 8.32 13.57
C LEU A 256 -9.71 8.18 12.28
N LEU A 257 -9.15 7.00 12.05
CA LEU A 257 -8.26 6.74 10.92
C LEU A 257 -9.05 6.25 9.71
N ARG A 258 -8.63 6.68 8.52
CA ARG A 258 -9.15 6.17 7.24
C ARG A 258 -9.17 4.63 7.20
N ASP A 259 -10.15 4.06 6.51
CA ASP A 259 -10.35 2.60 6.35
C ASP A 259 -10.62 1.81 7.64
N SER A 260 -10.70 2.48 8.80
CA SER A 260 -11.31 1.88 10.00
C SER A 260 -12.83 1.91 9.86
N LYS A 261 -13.52 0.99 10.54
CA LYS A 261 -14.96 0.80 10.41
C LYS A 261 -15.69 1.21 11.69
N LEU A 262 -16.77 1.97 11.55
CA LEU A 262 -17.65 2.29 12.68
C LEU A 262 -18.47 1.05 13.05
N ARG A 263 -18.47 0.69 14.34
CA ARG A 263 -19.22 -0.45 14.88
C ARG A 263 -19.97 -0.02 16.13
N ASN A 264 -21.05 -0.71 16.46
CA ASN A 264 -21.80 -0.53 17.71
C ASN A 264 -22.11 0.95 18.03
N THR A 265 -22.36 1.77 17.02
CA THR A 265 -22.69 3.20 17.12
C THR A 265 -23.47 3.53 15.86
N ASP A 266 -24.61 4.22 16.00
CA ASP A 266 -25.56 4.38 14.89
C ASP A 266 -25.07 5.41 13.87
N TYR A 267 -24.49 6.50 14.37
CA TYR A 267 -23.81 7.49 13.56
C TYR A 267 -22.77 8.25 14.39
N ILE A 268 -21.84 8.88 13.70
CA ILE A 268 -20.95 9.88 14.26
C ILE A 268 -20.93 11.13 13.38
N TYR A 269 -20.55 12.24 13.99
CA TYR A 269 -20.12 13.43 13.26
C TYR A 269 -18.62 13.62 13.44
N GLY A 270 -17.93 13.86 12.35
CA GLY A 270 -16.50 14.13 12.37
C GLY A 270 -16.12 15.17 11.33
N VAL A 271 -15.01 15.84 11.58
CA VAL A 271 -14.43 16.78 10.61
C VAL A 271 -13.19 16.18 9.96
N VAL A 272 -13.10 16.34 8.65
CA VAL A 272 -11.99 15.84 7.85
C VAL A 272 -10.74 16.67 8.10
N ILE A 273 -9.67 16.04 8.59
CA ILE A 273 -8.38 16.72 8.84
C ILE A 273 -7.32 16.38 7.80
N PHE A 274 -7.19 15.12 7.42
CA PHE A 274 -6.23 14.65 6.41
C PHE A 274 -6.97 13.89 5.32
N THR A 275 -6.62 14.17 4.07
CA THR A 275 -7.26 13.61 2.87
C THR A 275 -6.24 12.90 2.00
N GLY A 276 -6.68 11.84 1.32
CA GLY A 276 -5.90 11.14 0.30
C GLY A 276 -4.54 10.68 0.83
N HIS A 277 -3.47 11.11 0.17
CA HIS A 277 -2.09 10.76 0.55
C HIS A 277 -1.62 11.37 1.87
N ASP A 278 -2.30 12.37 2.42
CA ASP A 278 -1.96 12.95 3.73
C ASP A 278 -2.44 12.10 4.90
N THR A 279 -3.39 11.18 4.67
CA THR A 279 -3.89 10.31 5.74
C THR A 279 -2.77 9.44 6.31
N LYS A 280 -2.78 9.21 7.62
CA LYS A 280 -1.72 8.46 8.32
C LYS A 280 -1.58 7.04 7.77
N VAL A 281 -2.68 6.44 7.31
CA VAL A 281 -2.69 5.12 6.65
C VAL A 281 -1.95 5.16 5.32
N MET A 282 -2.20 6.18 4.50
CA MET A 282 -1.51 6.33 3.22
C MET A 282 -0.04 6.74 3.38
N GLN A 283 0.31 7.48 4.44
CA GLN A 283 1.70 7.77 4.81
C GLN A 283 2.48 6.51 5.21
N ASN A 284 1.81 5.51 5.79
CA ASN A 284 2.40 4.19 6.03
C ASN A 284 2.43 3.30 4.78
N SER A 285 1.72 3.68 3.72
CA SER A 285 1.70 2.91 2.48
C SER A 285 2.98 3.17 1.68
N THR A 286 3.70 2.11 1.32
CA THR A 286 4.84 2.23 0.40
C THR A 286 4.35 2.19 -1.04
N ALA A 287 4.95 3.02 -1.91
CA ALA A 287 4.71 2.94 -3.35
C ALA A 287 4.84 1.49 -3.84
N PRO A 288 3.90 0.98 -4.66
CA PRO A 288 3.85 -0.42 -5.06
C PRO A 288 5.20 -0.88 -5.64
N PRO A 289 5.96 -1.75 -4.95
CA PRO A 289 7.28 -2.13 -5.42
C PRO A 289 7.18 -3.06 -6.64
N SER A 290 8.22 -3.07 -7.47
CA SER A 290 8.39 -4.11 -8.49
C SER A 290 8.61 -5.45 -7.79
N LYS A 291 7.59 -6.32 -7.80
CA LYS A 291 7.63 -7.63 -7.15
C LYS A 291 8.52 -8.57 -7.96
N ARG A 292 9.60 -9.04 -7.35
CA ARG A 292 10.47 -10.12 -7.84
C ARG A 292 10.53 -11.24 -6.82
N SER A 293 10.47 -12.49 -7.26
CA SER A 293 10.55 -13.62 -6.33
C SER A 293 11.97 -13.76 -5.74
N LYS A 294 12.08 -14.32 -4.53
CA LYS A 294 13.39 -14.60 -3.92
C LYS A 294 14.20 -15.60 -4.75
N ILE A 295 13.50 -16.55 -5.38
CA ILE A 295 14.09 -17.52 -6.32
C ILE A 295 14.63 -16.79 -7.54
N GLU A 296 13.87 -15.89 -8.16
CA GLU A 296 14.31 -15.08 -9.30
C GLU A 296 15.58 -14.28 -8.96
N LYS A 297 15.63 -13.59 -7.82
CA LYS A 297 16.82 -12.86 -7.38
C LYS A 297 18.02 -13.77 -7.09
N ARG A 298 17.77 -14.96 -6.53
CA ARG A 298 18.82 -15.95 -6.24
C ARG A 298 19.35 -16.56 -7.52
N MET A 299 18.50 -16.85 -8.49
CA MET A 299 18.89 -17.29 -9.82
C MET A 299 19.74 -16.25 -10.53
N ASP A 300 19.33 -14.97 -10.52
CA ASP A 300 20.13 -13.87 -11.08
C ASP A 300 21.54 -13.80 -10.44
N LYS A 301 21.65 -14.08 -9.13
CA LYS A 301 22.93 -14.10 -8.39
C LYS A 301 23.75 -15.36 -8.63
N GLU A 302 23.12 -16.54 -8.61
CA GLU A 302 23.80 -17.79 -8.92
C GLU A 302 24.29 -17.80 -10.36
N ASP A 303 23.62 -17.09 -11.25
CA ASP A 303 24.08 -16.87 -12.61
C ASP A 303 25.32 -15.94 -12.68
N LEU A 304 25.66 -15.16 -11.64
CA LEU A 304 26.75 -14.16 -11.61
C LEU A 304 27.59 -14.23 -10.31
N GLU A 305 28.76 -14.87 -10.31
CA GLU A 305 29.77 -14.75 -9.23
C GLU A 305 30.94 -13.88 -9.70
N ASP A 306 31.36 -12.89 -8.90
CA ASP A 306 32.49 -11.99 -9.18
C ASP A 306 32.48 -11.34 -10.58
N GLY A 307 31.29 -10.92 -11.04
CA GLY A 307 31.10 -10.31 -12.36
C GLY A 307 31.30 -11.28 -13.53
N ARG A 308 31.44 -12.58 -13.25
CA ARG A 308 31.52 -13.65 -14.26
C ARG A 308 30.30 -14.54 -14.14
N MET A 309 29.72 -14.85 -15.30
CA MET A 309 28.61 -15.79 -15.36
C MET A 309 29.14 -17.19 -14.97
N THR A 310 28.58 -17.86 -13.96
CA THR A 310 29.13 -19.15 -13.48
C THR A 310 28.54 -20.37 -14.16
N ARG A 311 27.32 -20.25 -14.71
CA ARG A 311 26.61 -21.36 -15.33
C ARG A 311 27.00 -21.54 -16.81
N TRP A 312 28.27 -21.85 -17.04
CA TRP A 312 28.75 -22.35 -18.34
C TRP A 312 28.75 -23.87 -18.37
N TYR A 313 28.12 -24.47 -19.38
CA TYR A 313 28.42 -25.85 -19.77
C TYR A 313 29.05 -25.81 -21.14
N LEU A 314 30.37 -26.05 -21.22
CA LEU A 314 31.05 -26.57 -22.41
C LEU A 314 32.45 -27.06 -22.00
N ARG A 315 32.67 -28.39 -22.08
CA ARG A 315 34.00 -28.93 -22.34
C ARG A 315 34.23 -28.85 -23.85
N PRO A 316 35.34 -28.27 -24.33
CA PRO A 316 35.56 -28.03 -25.75
C PRO A 316 36.23 -29.23 -26.40
N ASP A 317 35.47 -30.29 -26.66
CA ASP A 317 35.98 -31.46 -27.35
C ASP A 317 35.33 -31.52 -28.75
N LYS A 318 35.92 -30.76 -29.68
CA LYS A 318 35.65 -30.68 -31.14
C LYS A 318 34.55 -29.72 -31.61
N THR A 319 34.98 -28.61 -32.20
CA THR A 319 34.26 -27.99 -33.34
C THR A 319 35.28 -27.55 -34.40
N THR A 320 35.09 -28.05 -35.61
CA THR A 320 35.76 -27.59 -36.83
C THR A 320 34.63 -27.18 -37.77
N VAL A 321 34.66 -25.94 -38.25
CA VAL A 321 34.12 -25.43 -39.52
C VAL A 321 33.99 -23.91 -39.32
N TYR A 322 34.68 -23.13 -40.16
CA TYR A 322 34.96 -21.68 -40.10
C TYR A 322 36.29 -21.25 -39.45
N TYR A 323 37.43 -21.73 -39.97
CA TYR A 323 38.74 -21.17 -39.65
C TYR A 323 39.26 -20.37 -40.86
N ASP A 324 39.46 -19.07 -40.70
CA ASP A 324 40.23 -18.22 -41.62
C ASP A 324 41.55 -17.84 -40.91
N PRO A 325 42.70 -18.43 -41.29
CA PRO A 325 43.97 -18.28 -40.59
C PRO A 325 44.52 -16.84 -40.60
N ASP A 326 44.11 -16.02 -41.57
CA ASP A 326 44.63 -14.65 -41.73
C ASP A 326 43.94 -13.64 -40.81
N ARG A 327 42.86 -14.04 -40.12
CA ARG A 327 42.08 -13.19 -39.19
C ARG A 327 41.69 -13.95 -37.91
N ALA A 328 42.66 -14.63 -37.30
CA ALA A 328 42.51 -15.40 -36.06
C ALA A 328 41.69 -14.71 -34.93
N PRO A 329 41.89 -13.42 -34.60
CA PRO A 329 41.09 -12.76 -33.55
C PRO A 329 39.61 -12.57 -33.95
N VAL A 330 39.33 -12.34 -35.23
CA VAL A 330 37.96 -12.23 -35.74
C VAL A 330 37.28 -13.59 -35.73
N ALA A 331 37.97 -14.64 -36.21
CA ALA A 331 37.46 -16.01 -36.17
C ALA A 331 37.14 -16.47 -34.74
N ALA A 332 38.02 -16.18 -33.77
CA ALA A 332 37.79 -16.48 -32.35
C ALA A 332 36.54 -15.77 -31.79
N MET A 333 36.34 -14.49 -32.15
CA MET A 333 35.16 -13.72 -31.74
C MET A 333 33.86 -14.26 -32.36
N LEU A 334 33.90 -14.67 -33.63
CA LEU A 334 32.75 -15.25 -34.32
C LEU A 334 32.37 -16.63 -33.77
N HIS A 335 33.36 -17.49 -33.47
CA HIS A 335 33.12 -18.78 -32.81
C HIS A 335 32.55 -18.62 -31.41
N PHE A 336 33.05 -17.65 -30.65
CA PHE A 336 32.53 -17.33 -29.33
C PHE A 336 31.05 -16.94 -29.40
N VAL A 337 30.67 -16.05 -30.33
CA VAL A 337 29.27 -15.64 -30.54
C VAL A 337 28.39 -16.81 -30.99
N THR A 338 28.89 -17.68 -31.87
CA THR A 338 28.15 -18.83 -32.39
C THR A 338 27.92 -19.89 -31.31
N ALA A 339 28.95 -20.17 -30.49
CA ALA A 339 28.85 -21.08 -29.35
C ALA A 339 27.87 -20.56 -28.29
N LEU A 340 27.87 -19.25 -28.04
CA LEU A 340 26.92 -18.58 -27.15
C LEU A 340 25.48 -18.73 -27.66
N MET A 341 25.25 -18.60 -28.97
CA MET A 341 23.93 -18.84 -29.59
C MET A 341 23.51 -20.32 -29.57
N LEU A 342 24.44 -21.28 -29.71
CA LEU A 342 24.16 -22.72 -29.68
C LEU A 342 23.74 -23.24 -28.29
N ALA A 343 24.22 -22.63 -27.21
CA ALA A 343 23.84 -22.98 -25.83
C ALA A 343 22.37 -22.64 -25.49
N ARG A 344 21.65 -22.01 -26.41
CA ARG A 344 20.27 -21.50 -26.28
C ARG A 344 19.21 -22.53 -25.92
N ALA A 345 19.23 -23.73 -26.48
CA ALA A 345 18.12 -24.70 -26.32
C ALA A 345 17.86 -25.07 -24.85
N LYS A 346 18.94 -25.26 -24.05
CA LYS A 346 18.84 -25.56 -22.61
C LYS A 346 18.40 -24.35 -21.78
N GLN A 347 18.77 -23.13 -22.17
CA GLN A 347 18.36 -21.91 -21.47
C GLN A 347 16.91 -21.52 -21.80
N LEU A 348 16.47 -21.69 -23.05
CA LEU A 348 15.08 -21.47 -23.46
C LEU A 348 14.14 -22.40 -22.70
N GLN A 349 14.49 -23.68 -22.58
CA GLN A 349 13.67 -24.64 -21.84
C GLN A 349 13.56 -24.27 -20.35
N ARG A 350 14.66 -23.85 -19.71
CA ARG A 350 14.62 -23.41 -18.29
C ARG A 350 13.89 -22.09 -18.09
N ALA A 351 14.08 -21.12 -18.98
CA ALA A 351 13.34 -19.86 -18.94
C ALA A 351 11.85 -20.10 -19.10
N LEU A 352 11.46 -21.00 -20.01
CA LEU A 352 10.07 -21.42 -20.19
C LEU A 352 9.54 -22.16 -18.95
N THR A 353 10.28 -23.14 -18.39
CA THR A 353 9.88 -23.86 -17.17
C THR A 353 9.75 -22.94 -15.97
N ASN A 354 10.64 -21.95 -15.81
CA ASN A 354 10.55 -20.99 -14.71
C ASN A 354 9.42 -19.99 -14.90
N GLN A 355 9.14 -19.56 -16.12
CA GLN A 355 7.98 -18.70 -16.40
C GLN A 355 6.67 -19.46 -16.22
N ILE A 356 6.60 -20.72 -16.67
CA ILE A 356 5.46 -21.62 -16.43
C ILE A 356 5.30 -21.84 -14.93
N ALA A 357 6.35 -22.18 -14.18
CA ALA A 357 6.28 -22.34 -12.73
C ALA A 357 5.86 -21.05 -12.00
N MET A 358 6.24 -19.87 -12.52
CA MET A 358 5.83 -18.56 -11.98
C MET A 358 4.38 -18.19 -12.36
N ILE A 359 3.88 -18.68 -13.50
CA ILE A 359 2.47 -18.57 -13.91
C ILE A 359 1.62 -19.55 -13.09
N GLU A 360 2.06 -20.80 -12.94
CA GLU A 360 1.44 -21.84 -12.13
C GLU A 360 1.38 -21.44 -10.65
N ALA A 361 2.49 -20.97 -10.07
CA ALA A 361 2.49 -20.46 -8.69
C ALA A 361 1.54 -19.25 -8.51
N ALA A 362 1.38 -18.42 -9.54
CA ALA A 362 0.41 -17.31 -9.52
C ALA A 362 -1.05 -17.78 -9.70
N SER A 363 -1.29 -18.89 -10.41
CA SER A 363 -2.60 -19.53 -10.50
C SER A 363 -2.95 -20.36 -9.26
N GLU A 364 -1.98 -21.04 -8.63
CA GLU A 364 -2.16 -21.78 -7.37
C GLU A 364 -2.47 -20.83 -6.21
N LEU A 365 -1.87 -19.64 -6.16
CA LEU A 365 -2.27 -18.58 -5.24
C LEU A 365 -3.71 -18.08 -5.47
N LYS A 366 -4.20 -18.11 -6.72
CA LYS A 366 -5.61 -17.80 -7.03
C LYS A 366 -6.55 -18.93 -6.61
N ILE A 367 -6.14 -20.19 -6.77
CA ILE A 367 -6.91 -21.37 -6.36
C ILE A 367 -6.97 -21.44 -4.83
N ASN A 368 -5.86 -21.25 -4.12
CA ASN A 368 -5.85 -21.27 -2.65
C ASN A 368 -6.64 -20.10 -2.04
N ASN A 369 -6.57 -18.88 -2.59
CA ASN A 369 -7.42 -17.80 -2.11
C ASN A 369 -8.91 -18.02 -2.42
N GLN A 370 -9.26 -18.66 -3.55
CA GLN A 370 -10.65 -19.03 -3.83
C GLN A 370 -11.12 -20.21 -2.94
N PHE A 371 -10.24 -21.15 -2.59
CA PHE A 371 -10.54 -22.26 -1.67
C PHE A 371 -10.67 -21.79 -0.22
N GLU A 372 -9.86 -20.84 0.26
CA GLU A 372 -10.02 -20.24 1.59
C GLU A 372 -11.32 -19.46 1.71
N ILE A 373 -11.69 -18.69 0.67
CA ILE A 373 -12.96 -17.96 0.62
C ILE A 373 -14.13 -18.95 0.54
N GLY A 374 -14.03 -20.00 -0.28
CA GLY A 374 -15.04 -21.06 -0.38
C GLY A 374 -15.20 -21.88 0.89
N SER A 375 -14.11 -22.19 1.59
CA SER A 375 -14.12 -22.91 2.88
C SER A 375 -14.73 -22.05 3.98
N ARG A 376 -14.44 -20.74 4.04
CA ARG A 376 -15.06 -19.82 4.99
C ARG A 376 -16.55 -19.65 4.74
N VAL A 377 -16.97 -19.61 3.47
CA VAL A 377 -18.38 -19.55 3.09
C VAL A 377 -19.11 -20.85 3.43
N LEU A 378 -18.50 -22.03 3.21
CA LEU A 378 -19.08 -23.32 3.63
C LEU A 378 -19.15 -23.46 5.16
N SER A 379 -18.14 -23.01 5.91
CA SER A 379 -18.19 -23.02 7.38
C SER A 379 -19.26 -22.07 7.94
N CYS A 380 -19.50 -20.92 7.30
CA CYS A 380 -20.62 -20.05 7.65
C CYS A 380 -21.98 -20.68 7.30
N LEU A 381 -22.11 -21.35 6.15
CA LEU A 381 -23.36 -22.03 5.76
C LEU A 381 -23.67 -23.25 6.63
N GLN A 382 -22.66 -23.98 7.12
CA GLN A 382 -22.85 -25.09 8.06
C GLN A 382 -23.22 -24.63 9.47
N LEU A 383 -22.86 -23.40 9.87
CA LEU A 383 -23.31 -22.81 11.13
C LEU A 383 -24.77 -22.34 11.07
N GLU A 384 -25.23 -21.81 9.92
CA GLU A 384 -26.65 -21.43 9.75
C GLU A 384 -27.60 -22.63 9.58
N LEU A 385 -27.11 -23.77 9.08
CA LEU A 385 -27.91 -25.00 8.93
C LEU A 385 -27.90 -25.91 10.18
N GLY A 386 -27.11 -25.58 11.20
CA GLY A 386 -26.93 -26.38 12.42
C GLY A 386 -27.92 -26.09 13.56
N ASP A 387 -28.61 -24.95 13.55
CA ASP A 387 -29.51 -24.53 14.65
C ASP A 387 -30.98 -24.96 14.47
N GLY A 388 -31.27 -25.77 13.46
CA GLY A 388 -32.62 -26.24 13.14
C GLY A 388 -32.82 -27.73 13.37
N LYS A 389 -32.63 -28.22 14.61
CA LYS A 389 -33.21 -29.51 15.08
C LYS A 389 -33.00 -29.72 16.58
N SER A 390 -33.97 -29.31 17.38
CA SER A 390 -34.44 -30.10 18.53
C SER A 390 -35.94 -30.29 18.40
N PRO A 391 -36.46 -31.42 18.87
CA PRO A 391 -37.39 -31.34 19.99
C PRO A 391 -36.67 -31.56 21.31
#